data_AF-A0A357LGQ9-F1
#
_entry.id   AF-A0A357LGQ9-F1
#
_cell.length_a   1.000
_cell.length_b   1.000
_cell.length_c   1.000
_cell.angle_alpha   90.00
_cell.angle_beta   90.00
_cell.angle_gamma   90.00
#
_symmetry.space_group_name_H-M   'P 1'
#
loop_
_entity.id
_entity.type
_entity.pdbx_description
1 polymer ?
#
loop_
_entity_poly.entity_id
_entity_poly.type
_entity_poly.pdbx_seq_one_letter_code
_entity_poly.pdbx_strand_id
1 'polypeptide(L)'
;TAGTIPRAPAFMRRLNLEWAWRIFAEPSLWRRYWNDGLALARLSAGRLLAALGGPAATGRPGAARAVAEAGATRVLLSGDLCADDLQPVRTAFRDASRAAGDVILDFTNAGRIDAAFLGQVLMLEKAARRRGAALFVDGAAAPVRRLLKAHSIAYPQAPSAVARERETGDAGFAAAG
;
A
#
# COMPACT_ATOMS: atom_id res chain seq x y z
N THR A 1 38.67 3.24 23.53
CA THR A 1 39.67 4.31 23.72
C THR A 1 39.20 5.56 22.98
N ALA A 2 38.49 6.45 23.68
CA ALA A 2 37.88 7.65 23.12
C ALA A 2 38.84 8.87 23.21
N GLY A 3 39.96 8.85 22.47
CA GLY A 3 41.02 9.86 22.68
C GLY A 3 41.89 10.28 21.50
N THR A 4 41.69 9.77 20.27
CA THR A 4 42.65 10.02 19.16
C THR A 4 42.01 10.55 17.87
N ILE A 5 40.78 11.07 17.93
CA ILE A 5 40.18 11.69 16.74
C ILE A 5 40.70 13.13 16.60
N PRO A 6 41.40 13.46 15.50
CA PRO A 6 41.91 14.82 15.28
C PRO A 6 40.76 15.83 15.21
N ARG A 7 40.98 17.04 15.75
CA ARG A 7 40.03 18.15 15.66
C ARG A 7 39.78 18.53 14.19
N ALA A 8 38.55 18.94 13.88
CA ALA A 8 38.19 19.41 12.56
C ALA A 8 39.02 20.64 12.15
N PRO A 9 39.47 20.73 10.88
CA PRO A 9 40.16 21.91 10.35
C PRO A 9 39.37 23.22 10.58
N ALA A 10 40.08 24.33 10.81
CA ALA A 10 39.46 25.62 11.15
C ALA A 10 38.39 26.10 10.15
N PHE A 11 38.58 25.85 8.85
CA PHE A 11 37.60 26.23 7.84
C PHE A 11 36.29 25.42 7.96
N MET A 12 36.36 24.12 8.28
CA MET A 12 35.17 23.29 8.50
C MET A 12 34.42 23.70 9.75
N ARG A 13 35.14 24.09 10.82
CA ARG A 13 34.53 24.62 12.04
C ARG A 13 33.78 25.93 11.77
N ARG A 14 34.39 26.84 11.00
CA ARG A 14 33.76 28.11 10.60
C ARG A 14 32.51 27.91 9.73
N LEU A 15 32.45 26.81 8.99
CA LEU A 15 31.30 26.42 8.16
C LEU A 15 30.29 25.51 8.91
N ASN A 16 30.47 25.26 10.21
CA ASN A 16 29.68 24.30 10.99
C ASN A 16 29.65 22.88 10.41
N LEU A 17 30.70 22.48 9.67
CA LEU A 17 30.88 21.15 9.05
C LEU A 17 31.64 20.17 9.96
N GLU A 18 31.69 20.43 11.27
CA GLU A 18 32.32 19.52 12.23
C GLU A 18 31.67 18.14 12.22
N TRP A 19 30.37 18.06 11.94
CA TRP A 19 29.64 16.80 11.78
C TRP A 19 30.17 15.97 10.60
N ALA A 20 30.49 16.61 9.46
CA ALA A 20 31.01 15.92 8.29
C ALA A 20 32.42 15.40 8.56
N TRP A 21 33.26 16.23 9.20
CA TRP A 21 34.58 15.80 9.66
C TRP A 21 34.49 14.60 10.61
N ARG A 22 33.55 14.60 11.56
CA ARG A 22 33.33 13.46 12.48
C ARG A 22 32.92 12.17 11.75
N ILE A 23 32.06 12.27 10.73
CA ILE A 23 31.67 11.11 9.91
C ILE A 23 32.89 10.51 9.20
N PHE A 24 33.80 11.34 8.67
CA PHE A 24 35.00 10.87 7.98
C PHE A 24 36.14 10.42 8.91
N ALA A 25 36.34 11.11 10.03
CA ALA A 25 37.47 10.88 10.93
C ALA A 25 37.25 9.68 11.86
N GLU A 26 36.01 9.22 12.04
CA GLU A 26 35.67 8.07 12.88
C GLU A 26 35.17 6.88 12.04
N PRO A 27 36.00 5.84 11.81
CA PRO A 27 35.65 4.71 10.96
C PRO A 27 34.39 3.95 11.40
N SER A 28 34.08 3.94 12.70
CA SER A 28 32.89 3.31 13.26
C SER A 28 31.60 4.03 12.82
N LEU A 29 31.60 5.37 12.80
CA LEU A 29 30.47 6.19 12.34
C LEU A 29 30.26 6.05 10.84
N TRP A 30 31.32 6.13 10.03
CA TRP A 30 31.20 5.95 8.59
C TRP A 30 30.60 4.58 8.23
N ARG A 31 31.08 3.49 8.84
CA ARG A 31 30.52 2.14 8.66
C ARG A 31 29.05 2.08 9.07
N ARG A 32 28.66 2.76 10.16
CA ARG A 32 27.28 2.84 10.59
C ARG A 32 26.40 3.54 9.55
N TYR A 33 26.76 4.75 9.12
CA TYR A 33 26.02 5.49 8.10
C TYR A 33 25.96 4.74 6.76
N TRP A 34 27.02 4.03 6.39
CA TRP A 34 27.03 3.20 5.20
C TRP A 34 26.05 2.03 5.31
N ASN A 35 26.04 1.33 6.45
CA ASN A 35 25.10 0.24 6.70
C ASN A 35 23.65 0.75 6.74
N ASP A 36 23.39 1.88 7.40
CA ASP A 36 22.09 2.53 7.45
C ASP A 36 21.62 2.95 6.04
N GLY A 37 22.52 3.56 5.27
CA GLY A 37 22.27 3.95 3.88
C GLY A 37 21.99 2.75 2.98
N LEU A 38 22.73 1.64 3.16
CA LEU A 38 22.51 0.40 2.42
C LEU A 38 21.19 -0.27 2.82
N ALA A 39 20.83 -0.23 4.11
CA ALA A 39 19.53 -0.70 4.59
C ALA A 39 18.39 0.12 3.97
N LEU A 40 18.50 1.45 3.99
CA LEU A 40 17.54 2.35 3.36
C LEU A 40 17.44 2.12 1.85
N ALA A 41 18.57 1.94 1.17
CA ALA A 41 18.63 1.64 -0.25
C ALA A 41 17.94 0.31 -0.56
N ARG A 42 18.16 -0.74 0.24
CA ARG A 42 17.45 -2.02 0.09
C ARG A 42 15.94 -1.90 0.30
N LEU A 43 15.51 -1.15 1.33
CA LEU A 43 14.09 -0.91 1.61
C LEU A 43 13.40 -0.08 0.52
N SER A 44 14.15 0.80 -0.14
CA SER A 44 13.63 1.71 -1.17
C SER A 44 13.72 1.12 -2.57
N ALA A 45 14.75 0.32 -2.86
CA ALA A 45 14.99 -0.25 -4.19
C ALA A 45 13.83 -1.11 -4.67
N GLY A 46 13.28 -1.98 -3.81
CA GLY A 46 12.13 -2.81 -4.17
C GLY A 46 10.88 -1.96 -4.50
N ARG A 47 10.67 -0.86 -3.78
CA ARG A 47 9.56 0.09 -4.01
C ARG A 47 9.77 0.90 -5.29
N LEU A 48 10.98 1.36 -5.54
CA LEU A 48 11.33 2.13 -6.73
C LEU A 48 11.23 1.27 -7.99
N LEU A 49 11.73 0.03 -7.93
CA LEU A 49 11.61 -0.93 -9.04
C LEU A 49 10.16 -1.32 -9.32
N ALA A 50 9.34 -1.50 -8.28
CA ALA A 50 7.91 -1.75 -8.46
C ALA A 50 7.18 -0.55 -9.08
N ALA A 51 7.58 0.68 -8.74
CA ALA A 51 7.04 1.88 -9.35
C ALA A 51 7.41 2.00 -10.85
N LEU A 52 8.62 1.58 -11.23
CA LEU A 52 9.06 1.56 -12.63
C LEU A 52 8.41 0.44 -13.45
N GLY A 53 8.06 -0.69 -12.82
CA GLY A 53 7.40 -1.84 -13.44
C GLY A 53 5.88 -1.88 -13.26
N GLY A 54 5.27 -0.76 -12.85
CA GLY A 54 3.84 -0.64 -12.62
C GLY A 54 2.99 -0.81 -13.90
N PRO A 55 1.67 -0.99 -13.77
CA PRO A 55 0.79 -1.03 -14.93
C PRO A 55 0.89 0.27 -15.73
N ALA A 56 0.90 0.15 -17.06
CA ALA A 56 0.95 1.30 -17.96
C ALA A 56 -0.25 2.22 -17.71
N ALA A 57 -0.04 3.52 -17.92
CA ALA A 57 -1.12 4.50 -17.87
C ALA A 57 -2.15 4.18 -18.96
N THR A 58 -3.42 4.14 -18.58
CA THR A 58 -4.53 4.00 -19.52
C THR A 58 -4.93 5.34 -20.12
N GLY A 59 -4.54 6.45 -19.48
CA GLY A 59 -4.95 7.81 -19.85
C GLY A 59 -6.42 8.11 -19.55
N ARG A 60 -7.13 7.16 -18.92
CA ARG A 60 -8.53 7.29 -18.53
C ARG A 60 -8.60 7.81 -17.09
N PRO A 61 -9.51 8.76 -16.78
CA PRO A 61 -9.67 9.25 -15.42
C PRO A 61 -10.04 8.10 -14.48
N GLY A 62 -9.46 8.11 -13.29
CA GLY A 62 -9.74 7.13 -12.25
C GLY A 62 -11.20 7.23 -11.79
N ALA A 63 -11.90 6.11 -11.77
CA ALA A 63 -13.26 6.01 -11.28
C ALA A 63 -13.44 4.80 -10.37
N ALA A 64 -14.39 4.91 -9.46
CA ALA A 64 -14.76 3.83 -8.57
C ALA A 64 -16.28 3.82 -8.33
N ARG A 65 -16.85 2.61 -8.21
CA ARG A 65 -18.27 2.43 -7.88
C ARG A 65 -18.43 1.28 -6.90
N ALA A 66 -19.11 1.53 -5.79
CA ALA A 66 -19.51 0.47 -4.85
C ALA A 66 -20.80 -0.19 -5.34
N VAL A 67 -20.84 -1.52 -5.30
CA VAL A 67 -21.97 -2.37 -5.66
C VAL A 67 -22.20 -3.35 -4.52
N ALA A 68 -23.42 -3.43 -4.02
CA ALA A 68 -23.78 -4.39 -2.99
C ALA A 68 -23.84 -5.81 -3.57
N GLU A 69 -23.25 -6.76 -2.86
CA GLU A 69 -23.32 -8.20 -3.13
C GLU A 69 -23.80 -8.92 -1.86
N ALA A 70 -24.28 -10.16 -1.99
CA ALA A 70 -24.63 -10.97 -0.83
C ALA A 70 -23.41 -11.12 0.11
N GLY A 71 -23.54 -10.61 1.34
CA GLY A 71 -22.49 -10.66 2.36
C GLY A 71 -21.25 -9.79 2.10
N ALA A 72 -21.21 -8.97 1.04
CA ALA A 72 -20.06 -8.13 0.73
C ALA A 72 -20.41 -6.87 -0.07
N THR A 73 -19.48 -5.93 -0.14
CA THR A 73 -19.54 -4.79 -1.07
C THR A 73 -18.39 -4.89 -2.06
N ARG A 74 -18.69 -4.99 -3.35
CA ARG A 74 -17.69 -4.96 -4.41
C ARG A 74 -17.48 -3.53 -4.89
N VAL A 75 -16.25 -3.05 -4.83
CA VAL A 75 -15.84 -1.77 -5.39
C VAL A 75 -15.18 -2.01 -6.73
N LEU A 76 -15.89 -1.62 -7.79
CA LEU A 76 -15.42 -1.67 -9.16
C LEU A 76 -14.47 -0.51 -9.40
N LEU A 77 -13.22 -0.80 -9.75
CA LEU A 77 -12.20 0.20 -10.02
C LEU A 77 -11.93 0.28 -11.53
N SER A 78 -11.80 1.50 -12.06
CA SER A 78 -11.46 1.71 -13.47
C SER A 78 -10.56 2.91 -13.71
N GLY A 79 -9.81 2.88 -14.80
CA GLY A 79 -8.91 3.97 -15.19
C GLY A 79 -7.68 4.10 -14.29
N ASP A 80 -6.96 5.22 -14.41
CA ASP A 80 -5.75 5.48 -13.64
C ASP A 80 -6.09 6.06 -12.26
N LEU A 81 -5.86 5.28 -11.20
CA LEU A 81 -6.17 5.61 -9.81
C LEU A 81 -4.94 6.28 -9.18
N CYS A 82 -4.67 7.52 -9.57
CA CYS A 82 -3.53 8.32 -9.12
C CYS A 82 -4.00 9.60 -8.39
N ALA A 83 -3.09 10.27 -7.69
CA ALA A 83 -3.37 11.42 -6.82
C ALA A 83 -4.08 12.60 -7.51
N ASP A 84 -3.99 12.70 -8.84
CA ASP A 84 -4.59 13.78 -9.64
C ASP A 84 -6.11 13.92 -9.37
N ASP A 85 -6.84 12.80 -9.29
CA ASP A 85 -8.22 12.78 -8.83
C ASP A 85 -8.60 11.43 -8.21
N LEU A 86 -8.75 11.42 -6.88
CA LEU A 86 -9.22 10.26 -6.11
C LEU A 86 -10.60 10.50 -5.47
N GLN A 87 -11.33 11.56 -5.82
CA GLN A 87 -12.66 11.80 -5.25
C GLN A 87 -13.67 10.68 -5.54
N PRO A 88 -13.71 10.09 -6.75
CA PRO A 88 -14.57 8.93 -7.01
C PRO A 88 -14.22 7.73 -6.11
N VAL A 89 -12.92 7.47 -5.92
CA VAL A 89 -12.41 6.41 -5.04
C VAL A 89 -12.83 6.65 -3.58
N ARG A 90 -12.62 7.87 -3.07
CA ARG A 90 -12.99 8.25 -1.70
C ARG A 90 -14.48 8.09 -1.45
N THR A 91 -15.31 8.45 -2.41
CA THR A 91 -16.77 8.31 -2.33
C THR A 91 -17.16 6.84 -2.25
N ALA A 92 -16.71 6.02 -3.21
CA ALA A 92 -17.00 4.59 -3.23
C ALA A 92 -16.47 3.85 -1.97
N PHE A 93 -15.28 4.21 -1.49
CA PHE A 93 -14.70 3.61 -0.29
C PHE A 93 -15.45 4.02 0.98
N ARG A 94 -15.95 5.26 1.06
CA ARG A 94 -16.80 5.69 2.16
C ARG A 94 -18.11 4.90 2.18
N ASP A 95 -18.70 4.66 1.02
CA ASP A 95 -19.93 3.88 0.92
C ASP A 95 -19.68 2.41 1.33
N ALA A 96 -18.61 1.79 0.82
CA ALA A 96 -18.19 0.44 1.22
C ALA A 96 -17.78 0.33 2.70
N SER A 97 -17.30 1.42 3.30
CA SER A 97 -16.94 1.45 4.73
C SER A 97 -18.16 1.42 5.65
N ARG A 98 -19.31 1.91 5.16
CA ARG A 98 -20.60 1.95 5.87
C ARG A 98 -21.42 0.69 5.67
N ALA A 99 -21.19 -0.04 4.58
CA ALA A 99 -21.87 -1.29 4.30
C ALA A 99 -21.41 -2.42 5.24
N ALA A 100 -22.32 -3.35 5.53
CA ALA A 100 -22.02 -4.57 6.28
C ALA A 100 -21.32 -5.61 5.38
N GLY A 101 -20.62 -6.56 5.99
CA GLY A 101 -19.97 -7.68 5.28
C GLY A 101 -18.65 -7.31 4.60
N ASP A 102 -18.03 -8.26 3.90
CA ASP A 102 -16.68 -8.08 3.38
C ASP A 102 -16.57 -7.01 2.29
N VAL A 103 -15.36 -6.59 1.97
CA VAL A 103 -15.11 -5.65 0.86
C VAL A 103 -14.27 -6.30 -0.20
N ILE A 104 -14.68 -6.19 -1.46
CA ILE A 104 -13.96 -6.75 -2.60
C ILE A 104 -13.53 -5.61 -3.50
N LEU A 105 -12.23 -5.46 -3.74
CA LEU A 105 -11.70 -4.51 -4.71
C LEU A 105 -11.52 -5.21 -6.06
N ASP A 106 -12.28 -4.80 -7.06
CA ASP A 106 -12.19 -5.34 -8.42
C ASP A 106 -11.30 -4.44 -9.28
N PHE A 107 -10.13 -4.97 -9.67
CA PHE A 107 -9.13 -4.30 -10.47
C PHE A 107 -9.21 -4.63 -11.97
N THR A 108 -10.24 -5.34 -12.44
CA THR A 108 -10.35 -5.82 -13.83
C THR A 108 -10.19 -4.71 -14.86
N ASN A 109 -10.69 -3.51 -14.55
CA ASN A 109 -10.60 -2.33 -15.42
C ASN A 109 -9.65 -1.25 -14.88
N ALA A 110 -8.90 -1.54 -13.82
CA ALA A 110 -7.97 -0.60 -13.21
C ALA A 110 -6.68 -0.48 -14.03
N GLY A 111 -6.26 0.76 -14.24
CA GLY A 111 -5.02 1.12 -14.91
C GLY A 111 -3.88 1.32 -13.91
N ARG A 112 -3.19 2.46 -14.05
CA ARG A 112 -2.08 2.83 -13.15
C ARG A 112 -2.58 3.13 -11.74
N ILE A 113 -1.83 2.72 -10.73
CA ILE A 113 -2.12 3.04 -9.32
C ILE A 113 -0.87 3.62 -8.64
N ASP A 114 -1.05 4.49 -7.65
CA ASP A 114 0.04 5.13 -6.93
C ASP A 114 -0.06 4.97 -5.40
N ALA A 115 0.89 5.58 -4.68
CA ALA A 115 0.92 5.55 -3.22
C ALA A 115 -0.30 6.23 -2.57
N ALA A 116 -0.90 7.24 -3.23
CA ALA A 116 -2.07 7.94 -2.69
C ALA A 116 -3.30 7.03 -2.73
N PHE A 117 -3.50 6.29 -3.83
CA PHE A 117 -4.53 5.26 -3.92
C PHE A 117 -4.31 4.16 -2.88
N LEU A 118 -3.07 3.66 -2.72
CA LEU A 118 -2.76 2.65 -1.70
C LEU A 118 -3.08 3.15 -0.27
N GLY A 119 -2.85 4.44 0.01
CA GLY A 119 -3.29 5.06 1.25
C GLY A 119 -4.80 4.97 1.48
N GLN A 120 -5.61 5.17 0.44
CA GLN A 120 -7.07 4.97 0.53
C GLN A 120 -7.44 3.52 0.83
N VAL A 121 -6.74 2.57 0.21
CA VAL A 121 -6.97 1.14 0.42
C VAL A 121 -6.67 0.73 1.86
N LEU A 122 -5.58 1.22 2.46
CA LEU A 122 -5.25 0.98 3.87
C LEU A 122 -6.28 1.59 4.83
N MET A 123 -6.85 2.75 4.50
CA MET A 123 -7.92 3.35 5.31
C MET A 123 -9.21 2.54 5.24
N LEU A 124 -9.57 2.03 4.05
CA LEU A 124 -10.70 1.13 3.86
C LEU A 124 -10.50 -0.19 4.60
N GLU A 125 -9.31 -0.78 4.51
CA GLU A 125 -8.94 -1.99 5.26
C GLU A 125 -9.11 -1.78 6.76
N LYS A 126 -8.57 -0.68 7.31
CA LYS A 126 -8.74 -0.34 8.73
C LYS A 126 -10.21 -0.18 9.11
N ALA A 127 -11.04 0.39 8.22
CA ALA A 127 -12.48 0.51 8.45
C ALA A 127 -13.17 -0.86 8.45
N ALA A 128 -12.87 -1.74 7.49
CA ALA A 128 -13.41 -3.10 7.40
C ALA A 128 -13.00 -3.97 8.61
N ARG A 129 -11.72 -3.93 9.01
CA ARG A 129 -11.21 -4.68 10.17
C ARG A 129 -11.88 -4.26 11.47
N ARG A 130 -12.17 -2.96 11.67
CA ARG A 130 -12.87 -2.46 12.88
C ARG A 130 -14.27 -3.04 13.05
N ARG A 131 -14.90 -3.50 11.97
CA ARG A 131 -16.22 -4.13 11.97
C ARG A 131 -16.17 -5.65 11.78
N GLY A 132 -14.98 -6.26 11.94
CA GLY A 132 -14.79 -7.71 11.80
C GLY A 132 -14.84 -8.23 10.36
N ALA A 133 -14.78 -7.36 9.35
CA ALA A 133 -14.82 -7.74 7.94
C ALA A 133 -13.43 -7.78 7.30
N ALA A 134 -13.31 -8.60 6.27
CA ALA A 134 -12.09 -8.76 5.48
C ALA A 134 -12.13 -7.91 4.20
N LEU A 135 -10.93 -7.63 3.68
CA LEU A 135 -10.72 -6.98 2.40
C LEU A 135 -10.10 -7.97 1.42
N PHE A 136 -10.72 -8.13 0.26
CA PHE A 136 -10.32 -9.03 -0.80
C PHE A 136 -9.97 -8.28 -2.07
N VAL A 137 -9.17 -8.90 -2.93
CA VAL A 137 -8.81 -8.38 -4.25
C VAL A 137 -9.22 -9.36 -5.33
N ASP A 138 -9.84 -8.83 -6.38
CA ASP A 138 -10.26 -9.54 -7.58
C ASP A 138 -9.75 -8.83 -8.83
N GLY A 139 -9.59 -9.56 -9.94
CA GLY A 139 -9.24 -8.97 -11.25
C GLY A 139 -7.86 -8.30 -11.34
N ALA A 140 -7.01 -8.35 -10.31
CA ALA A 140 -5.74 -7.66 -10.31
C ALA A 140 -4.74 -8.26 -11.32
N ALA A 141 -4.31 -7.44 -12.29
CA ALA A 141 -3.24 -7.79 -13.21
C ALA A 141 -1.90 -8.03 -12.47
N ALA A 142 -0.97 -8.78 -13.08
CA ALA A 142 0.32 -9.11 -12.47
C ALA A 142 1.13 -7.87 -11.99
N PRO A 143 1.16 -6.73 -12.71
CA PRO A 143 1.82 -5.52 -12.22
C PRO A 143 1.19 -4.95 -10.94
N VAL A 144 -0.15 -4.92 -10.86
CA VAL A 144 -0.89 -4.48 -9.66
C VAL A 144 -0.59 -5.40 -8.48
N ARG A 145 -0.59 -6.72 -8.69
CA ARG A 145 -0.24 -7.70 -7.64
C ARG A 145 1.18 -7.54 -7.13
N ARG A 146 2.15 -7.30 -8.03
CA ARG A 146 3.55 -7.04 -7.66
C ARG A 146 3.67 -5.78 -6.83
N LEU A 147 2.95 -4.71 -7.22
CA LEU A 147 2.95 -3.46 -6.47
C LEU A 147 2.36 -3.64 -5.07
N LEU A 148 1.18 -4.25 -4.95
CA LEU A 148 0.55 -4.56 -3.66
C LEU A 148 1.51 -5.36 -2.76
N LYS A 149 2.12 -6.43 -3.30
CA LYS A 149 3.12 -7.22 -2.58
C LYS A 149 4.36 -6.40 -2.17
N ALA A 150 4.86 -5.53 -3.04
CA ALA A 150 6.00 -4.65 -2.75
C ALA A 150 5.69 -3.64 -1.63
N HIS A 151 4.42 -3.28 -1.46
CA HIS A 151 3.94 -2.47 -0.35
C HIS A 151 3.58 -3.29 0.91
N SER A 152 3.89 -4.59 0.94
CA SER A 152 3.50 -5.53 2.01
C SER A 152 1.99 -5.63 2.21
N ILE A 153 1.23 -5.33 1.15
CA ILE A 153 -0.23 -5.42 1.10
C ILE A 153 -0.57 -6.72 0.36
N ALA A 154 -0.82 -7.79 1.12
CA ALA A 154 -1.18 -9.09 0.56
C ALA A 154 -2.63 -9.42 0.91
N TYR A 155 -3.55 -9.01 0.05
CA TYR A 155 -4.97 -9.34 0.23
C TYR A 155 -5.31 -10.72 -0.35
N PRO A 156 -6.15 -11.50 0.34
CA PRO A 156 -6.69 -12.74 -0.21
C PRO A 156 -7.48 -12.48 -1.49
N GLN A 157 -7.53 -13.49 -2.36
CA GLN A 157 -8.44 -13.46 -3.51
C GLN A 157 -9.88 -13.56 -3.02
N ALA A 158 -10.78 -12.80 -3.66
CA ALA A 158 -12.19 -12.88 -3.32
C ALA A 158 -12.68 -14.33 -3.53
N PRO A 159 -13.34 -14.95 -2.52
CA PRO A 159 -14.02 -16.21 -2.74
C PRO A 159 -15.12 -16.01 -3.80
N SER A 160 -15.32 -17.02 -4.64
CA SER A 160 -16.34 -16.96 -5.69
C SER A 160 -17.70 -16.62 -5.08
N ALA A 161 -18.51 -15.83 -5.79
CA ALA A 161 -19.85 -15.44 -5.30
C ALA A 161 -20.70 -16.67 -4.90
N VAL A 162 -20.55 -17.77 -5.65
CA VAL A 162 -21.19 -19.06 -5.39
C VAL A 162 -20.76 -19.69 -4.06
N ALA A 163 -19.50 -19.53 -3.65
CA ALA A 163 -19.03 -20.05 -2.36
C ALA A 163 -19.62 -19.26 -1.18
N ARG A 164 -19.75 -17.92 -1.32
CA ARG A 164 -20.32 -17.04 -0.28
C ARG A 164 -21.82 -17.24 -0.08
N GLU A 165 -22.57 -17.48 -1.16
CA GLU A 165 -24.00 -17.83 -1.07
C GLU A 165 -24.21 -19.16 -0.34
N ARG A 166 -23.32 -20.14 -0.52
CA ARG A 166 -23.39 -21.42 0.19
C ARG A 166 -23.08 -21.28 1.68
N GLU A 167 -22.05 -20.52 2.06
CA GLU A 167 -21.74 -20.27 3.47
C GLU A 167 -22.85 -19.49 4.18
N THR A 168 -23.45 -18.52 3.50
CA THR A 168 -24.59 -17.76 4.05
C THR A 168 -25.85 -18.62 4.14
N GLY A 169 -26.07 -19.51 3.16
CA GLY A 169 -27.18 -20.46 3.14
C GLY A 169 -27.10 -21.53 4.22
N ASP A 170 -25.91 -22.11 4.45
CA ASP A 170 -25.68 -23.09 5.52
C ASP A 170 -25.77 -22.46 6.91
N ALA A 171 -25.27 -21.23 7.09
CA ALA A 171 -25.42 -20.49 8.35
C ALA A 171 -26.90 -20.16 8.66
N GLY A 172 -27.72 -19.93 7.63
CA GLY A 172 -29.16 -19.72 7.77
C GLY A 172 -29.94 -20.99 8.11
N PHE A 173 -29.51 -22.15 7.61
CA PHE A 173 -30.15 -23.44 7.93
C PHE A 173 -29.75 -23.97 9.32
N ALA A 174 -28.50 -23.75 9.74
CA ALA A 174 -28.01 -24.18 11.06
C ALA A 174 -28.59 -23.39 12.23
N ALA A 175 -29.13 -22.18 12.00
CA ALA A 175 -29.78 -21.36 13.04
C ALA A 175 -31.28 -21.68 13.22
N ALA A 176 -31.84 -22.61 12.45
CA ALA A 176 -33.27 -22.95 12.44
C ALA A 176 -33.57 -24.38 12.96
N GLY A 177 -32.59 -25.05 13.58
CA GLY A 177 -32.72 -26.41 14.14
C GLY A 177 -32.63 -26.45 15.66
#